data_AF-A0A397H9Q7-F1
#
_entry.id   AF-A0A397H9Q7-F1
#
_cell.length_a   1.000
_cell.length_b   1.000
_cell.length_c   1.000
_cell.angle_alpha   90.00
_cell.angle_beta   90.00
_cell.angle_gamma   90.00
#
_symmetry.space_group_name_H-M   'P 1'
#
loop_
_entity.id
_entity.type
_entity.pdbx_description
1 polymer ?
#
loop_
_entity_poly.entity_id
_entity_poly.type
_entity_poly.pdbx_seq_one_letter_code
_entity_poly.pdbx_strand_id
1 'polypeptide(L)'
;MYQVDRDRTVAINLDNTGLDFASLYPSLIMTYNLSSDKIILSREYAISVARSGKKLHRIEFEFNVKHENQSKIKGLYVIVLKELLMKRNKMKKCLTPLSEKKENMELILSNIEERTIPEAIEYILKNAEKDNRDKLTKKLHPFINKNNREFMVEYNSICFDHACLNAKQTALKVYMNTFYGEAGNSGSPFFSLPLAGRVTSAGQRNIKLVVDFVKNKDFKIKYGDTDSLYLVCPEEYFQECNTAYNNGNRISKEKYWNEMVKISMRVMGELHDKINEFLKKDNRSTYLKIAYEEVLFPVVFTGKKKYYGIQHIKEPNFNPDPNKLFIRDVDIVKRGQSKFFHKIGKEIMRESMEIDNNRTLYQIVEEIFKNIVKTSFQIDINECIRTYAWKPDKDNKSVKCFISRIKSNHAREGLAPVPYLYNIPEPRECFKCVVVEREDRYDEYRKKISWKVGDQLSQDQISFDDMYSMEYPDVVKKLNKKIDINYYLKSVVGLCARFINSDECFEAPTDDESLINITAPDKLWTKKDELEQKSAEGWIRKYIKDLCDAPKKDEAIISHLWKDATTHAEKICSS
;
A
#
# COMPACT_ATOMS: atom_id res chain seq x y z
N MET A 1 5.27 8.82 15.80
CA MET A 1 4.70 9.08 14.46
C MET A 1 3.63 10.15 14.61
N TYR A 2 3.45 11.07 13.66
CA TYR A 2 2.46 12.14 13.80
C TYR A 2 1.21 11.77 13.00
N GLN A 3 0.17 11.34 13.69
CA GLN A 3 -1.16 11.27 13.12
C GLN A 3 -2.02 12.23 13.94
N VAL A 4 -2.20 13.44 13.42
CA VAL A 4 -2.79 14.54 14.18
C VAL A 4 -4.29 14.63 13.97
N ASP A 5 -4.85 14.17 12.85
CA ASP A 5 -6.30 14.17 12.67
C ASP A 5 -6.81 12.98 11.87
N ARG A 6 -7.66 12.19 12.53
CA ARG A 6 -8.70 11.45 11.82
C ARG A 6 -9.88 12.41 11.68
N ASP A 7 -9.77 13.40 10.80
CA ASP A 7 -10.99 14.05 10.28
C ASP A 7 -11.74 12.95 9.52
N ARG A 8 -12.83 12.50 10.15
CA ARG A 8 -13.54 11.21 10.01
C ARG A 8 -14.71 11.24 9.04
N THR A 9 -14.74 12.19 8.12
CA THR A 9 -15.73 12.13 7.04
C THR A 9 -15.24 11.20 5.94
N VAL A 10 -15.97 10.10 5.78
CA VAL A 10 -15.95 9.21 4.62
C VAL A 10 -16.47 10.00 3.42
N ALA A 11 -15.59 10.80 2.85
CA ALA A 11 -15.63 11.24 1.47
C ALA A 11 -14.16 11.44 1.10
N ILE A 12 -13.78 10.97 -0.08
CA ILE A 12 -12.65 11.47 -0.89
C ILE A 12 -12.06 12.76 -0.27
N ASN A 13 -11.04 12.59 0.56
CA ASN A 13 -10.55 13.70 1.38
C ASN A 13 -9.70 14.64 0.51
N LEU A 14 -9.70 15.93 0.88
CA LEU A 14 -8.97 17.08 0.32
C LEU A 14 -7.56 16.74 -0.19
N ASP A 15 -7.02 17.58 -1.06
CA ASP A 15 -5.67 17.44 -1.62
C ASP A 15 -4.63 17.12 -0.54
N ASN A 16 -4.00 15.94 -0.64
CA ASN A 16 -2.97 15.54 0.30
C ASN A 16 -1.62 15.56 -0.41
N THR A 17 -0.79 16.53 -0.08
CA THR A 17 0.51 16.67 -0.73
C THR A 17 1.61 16.05 0.10
N GLY A 18 2.36 15.13 -0.52
CA GLY A 18 3.52 14.47 0.07
C GLY A 18 4.78 15.33 0.00
N LEU A 19 5.34 15.64 1.15
CA LEU A 19 6.68 16.21 1.30
C LEU A 19 7.57 15.20 2.04
N ASP A 20 8.65 14.74 1.39
CA ASP A 20 9.58 13.72 1.94
C ASP A 20 11.02 14.22 2.05
N PHE A 21 11.75 13.83 3.09
CA PHE A 21 13.17 14.12 3.19
C PHE A 21 13.99 13.34 2.16
N ALA A 22 14.69 14.07 1.28
CA ALA A 22 15.51 13.45 0.25
C ALA A 22 16.70 12.70 0.86
N SER A 23 16.60 11.37 0.94
CA SER A 23 17.63 10.48 1.51
C SER A 23 17.98 10.86 2.95
N LEU A 24 16.96 10.90 3.82
CA LEU A 24 17.03 11.42 5.19
C LEU A 24 18.32 11.03 5.94
N TYR A 25 18.56 9.72 6.17
CA TYR A 25 19.68 9.30 7.02
C TYR A 25 21.07 9.67 6.45
N PRO A 26 21.40 9.38 5.17
CA PRO A 26 22.63 9.91 4.58
C PRO A 26 22.76 11.43 4.70
N SER A 27 21.67 12.17 4.47
CA SER A 27 21.65 13.63 4.54
C SER A 27 21.89 14.15 5.95
N LEU A 28 21.36 13.49 6.98
CA LEU A 28 21.64 13.81 8.40
C LEU A 28 23.09 13.52 8.76
N ILE A 29 23.63 12.38 8.31
CA ILE A 29 25.03 12.01 8.50
C ILE A 29 25.95 13.10 7.93
N MET A 30 25.69 13.54 6.69
CA MET A 30 26.47 14.59 6.04
C MET A 30 26.26 15.97 6.66
N THR A 31 25.04 16.29 7.12
CA THR A 31 24.69 17.58 7.72
C THR A 31 25.39 17.78 9.06
N TYR A 32 25.35 16.75 9.92
CA TYR A 32 25.87 16.84 11.28
C TYR A 32 27.29 16.27 11.44
N ASN A 33 27.96 15.93 10.33
CA ASN A 33 29.29 15.33 10.30
C ASN A 33 29.40 14.04 11.16
N LEU A 34 28.36 13.19 11.11
CA LEU A 34 28.26 12.00 11.94
C LEU A 34 29.16 10.90 11.38
N SER A 35 30.20 10.52 12.11
CA SER A 35 31.12 9.47 11.68
C SER A 35 31.79 8.85 12.90
N SER A 36 32.09 7.56 12.84
CA SER A 36 32.72 6.83 13.95
C SER A 36 34.04 7.48 14.38
N ASP A 37 34.86 7.92 13.43
CA ASP A 37 36.14 8.62 13.64
C ASP A 37 36.02 10.05 14.19
N LYS A 38 34.80 10.54 14.44
CA LYS A 38 34.51 11.90 14.94
C LYS A 38 33.75 11.92 16.27
N ILE A 39 33.48 10.74 16.85
CA ILE A 39 32.87 10.61 18.17
C ILE A 39 33.90 10.97 19.24
N ILE A 40 33.51 11.82 20.19
CA ILE A 40 34.28 12.16 21.38
C ILE A 40 33.68 11.41 22.58
N LEU A 41 34.48 10.51 23.14
CA LEU A 41 34.11 9.68 24.29
C LEU A 41 34.50 10.33 25.63
N SER A 42 35.56 11.14 25.66
CA SER A 42 36.02 11.81 26.90
C SER A 42 35.31 13.14 27.13
N ARG A 43 34.75 13.31 28.34
CA ARG A 43 34.13 14.57 28.78
C ARG A 43 35.14 15.71 28.87
N GLU A 44 36.35 15.45 29.33
CA GLU A 44 37.43 16.44 29.44
C GLU A 44 37.86 16.94 28.07
N TYR A 45 38.02 16.01 27.11
CA TYR A 45 38.32 16.37 25.72
C TYR A 45 37.16 17.11 25.06
N ALA A 46 35.91 16.76 25.37
CA ALA A 46 34.76 17.54 24.91
C ALA A 46 34.78 18.98 25.46
N ILE A 47 35.11 19.17 26.74
CA ILE A 47 35.23 20.51 27.34
C ILE A 47 36.37 21.30 26.70
N SER A 48 37.53 20.69 26.46
CA SER A 48 38.66 21.39 25.81
C SER A 48 38.33 21.80 24.37
N VAL A 49 37.65 20.92 23.62
CA VAL A 49 37.18 21.22 22.26
C VAL A 49 36.13 22.33 22.27
N ALA A 50 35.18 22.32 23.21
CA ALA A 50 34.19 23.39 23.35
C ALA A 50 34.85 24.74 23.67
N ARG A 51 35.85 24.75 24.58
CA ARG A 51 36.63 25.94 24.94
C ARG A 51 37.43 26.50 23.76
N SER A 52 37.82 25.65 22.80
CA SER A 52 38.49 26.09 21.56
C SER A 52 37.54 26.75 20.53
N GLY A 53 36.30 27.07 20.92
CA GLY A 53 35.30 27.72 20.06
C GLY A 53 34.61 26.75 19.09
N LYS A 54 34.88 25.45 19.18
CA LYS A 54 34.31 24.44 18.29
C LYS A 54 32.93 24.01 18.78
N LYS A 55 31.97 23.95 17.86
CA LYS A 55 30.62 23.51 18.18
C LYS A 55 30.62 22.00 18.43
N LEU A 56 30.03 21.59 19.55
CA LEU A 56 29.78 20.18 19.86
C LEU A 56 28.28 19.93 19.84
N HIS A 57 27.89 18.76 19.34
CA HIS A 57 26.54 18.25 19.52
C HIS A 57 26.54 17.17 20.59
N ARG A 58 25.87 17.45 21.71
CA ARG A 58 25.63 16.46 22.75
C ARG A 58 24.66 15.41 22.23
N ILE A 59 25.02 14.14 22.43
CA ILE A 59 24.13 13.00 22.26
C ILE A 59 23.45 12.78 23.62
N GLU A 60 22.17 12.42 23.66
CA GLU A 60 21.45 12.15 24.93
C GLU A 60 21.95 10.86 25.61
N PHE A 61 22.66 10.01 24.88
CA PHE A 61 23.58 8.98 25.39
C PHE A 61 24.96 9.61 25.62
N GLU A 62 25.73 9.19 26.63
CA GLU A 62 26.97 9.83 27.19
C GLU A 62 28.13 10.24 26.23
N PHE A 63 27.87 10.88 25.09
CA PHE A 63 28.85 11.12 24.02
C PHE A 63 28.65 12.49 23.36
N ASN A 64 29.75 13.07 22.85
CA ASN A 64 29.73 14.33 22.10
C ASN A 64 30.30 14.11 20.69
N VAL A 65 29.83 14.85 19.68
CA VAL A 65 30.39 14.79 18.31
C VAL A 65 31.00 16.13 17.93
N LYS A 66 32.21 16.10 17.36
CA LYS A 66 32.94 17.29 16.91
C LYS A 66 32.38 17.85 15.61
N HIS A 67 31.93 19.10 15.62
CA HIS A 67 31.37 19.77 14.46
C HIS A 67 32.21 20.98 14.02
N GLU A 68 32.89 20.83 12.88
CA GLU A 68 33.27 21.94 12.01
C GLU A 68 33.17 21.44 10.57
N ASN A 69 32.17 21.89 9.81
CA ASN A 69 32.03 21.60 8.38
C ASN A 69 33.11 22.34 7.53
N GLN A 70 34.29 22.57 8.11
CA GLN A 70 35.49 23.03 7.41
C GLN A 70 36.07 21.86 6.62
N SER A 71 36.62 22.12 5.42
CA SER A 71 37.17 21.10 4.52
C SER A 71 38.24 20.22 5.17
N LYS A 72 38.89 20.69 6.25
CA LYS A 72 39.97 20.00 6.98
C LYS A 72 39.51 18.98 8.05
N ILE A 73 38.22 18.87 8.40
CA ILE A 73 37.75 17.99 9.52
C ILE A 73 36.47 17.19 9.19
N LYS A 74 36.34 16.66 7.98
CA LYS A 74 35.20 15.77 7.63
C LYS A 74 35.44 14.35 8.14
N GLY A 75 34.40 13.71 8.68
CA GLY A 75 34.43 12.29 9.04
C GLY A 75 34.45 11.38 7.80
N LEU A 76 34.93 10.14 7.95
CA LEU A 76 35.04 9.18 6.85
C LEU A 76 33.69 8.93 6.16
N TYR A 77 32.62 8.71 6.94
CA TYR A 77 31.28 8.43 6.39
C TYR A 77 30.80 9.59 5.51
N VAL A 78 31.09 10.81 5.93
CA VAL A 78 30.68 12.04 5.24
C VAL A 78 31.42 12.21 3.92
N ILE A 79 32.70 11.81 3.83
CA ILE A 79 33.48 11.85 2.59
C ILE A 79 32.89 10.85 1.59
N VAL A 80 32.71 9.59 2.02
CA VAL A 80 32.20 8.52 1.14
C VAL A 80 30.78 8.81 0.67
N LEU A 81 29.89 9.22 1.57
CA LEU A 81 28.50 9.55 1.21
C LEU A 81 28.41 10.73 0.23
N LYS A 82 29.31 11.72 0.32
CA LYS A 82 29.36 12.82 -0.66
C LYS A 82 29.72 12.32 -2.05
N GLU A 83 30.71 11.43 -2.16
CA GLU A 83 31.09 10.84 -3.44
C GLU A 83 29.95 10.01 -4.05
N LEU A 84 29.33 9.16 -3.23
CA LEU A 84 28.18 8.34 -3.65
C LEU A 84 26.99 9.20 -4.09
N LEU A 85 26.69 10.27 -3.34
CA LEU A 85 25.63 11.21 -3.69
C LEU A 85 25.93 11.92 -5.01
N MET A 86 27.17 12.36 -5.25
CA MET A 86 27.56 12.98 -6.53
C MET A 86 27.39 12.02 -7.70
N LYS A 87 27.84 10.76 -7.56
CA LYS A 87 27.67 9.72 -8.58
C LYS A 87 26.18 9.47 -8.87
N ARG A 88 25.37 9.34 -7.81
CA ARG A 88 23.92 9.13 -7.93
C ARG A 88 23.22 10.30 -8.61
N ASN A 89 23.58 11.54 -8.28
CA ASN A 89 23.00 12.73 -8.90
C ASN A 89 23.35 12.83 -10.40
N LYS A 90 24.58 12.47 -10.79
CA LYS A 90 24.98 12.38 -12.20
C LYS A 90 24.12 11.36 -12.95
N MET A 91 23.90 10.18 -12.37
CA MET A 91 23.03 9.15 -12.96
C MET A 91 21.57 9.63 -13.08
N LYS A 92 21.03 10.28 -12.05
CA LYS A 92 19.67 10.85 -12.11
C LYS A 92 19.53 11.89 -13.21
N LYS A 93 20.52 12.77 -13.39
CA LYS A 93 20.53 13.77 -14.46
C LYS A 93 20.47 13.12 -15.86
N CYS A 94 21.17 12.00 -16.05
CA CYS A 94 21.10 11.22 -17.29
C CYS A 94 19.79 10.43 -17.45
N LEU A 95 19.14 10.08 -16.34
CA LEU A 95 17.88 9.32 -16.34
C LEU A 95 16.68 10.19 -16.75
N THR A 96 16.65 11.46 -16.36
CA THR A 96 15.54 12.38 -16.68
C THR A 96 15.15 12.41 -18.17
N PRO A 97 16.07 12.63 -19.14
CA PRO A 97 15.70 12.65 -20.56
C PRO A 97 15.23 11.27 -21.06
N LEU A 98 15.78 10.17 -20.54
CA LEU A 98 15.32 8.82 -20.87
C LEU A 98 13.90 8.57 -20.36
N SER A 99 13.59 9.00 -19.13
CA SER A 99 12.24 8.89 -18.56
C SER A 99 11.23 9.67 -19.41
N GLU A 100 11.55 10.93 -19.76
CA GLU A 100 10.66 11.75 -20.57
C GLU A 100 10.44 11.16 -21.97
N LYS A 101 11.50 10.67 -22.61
CA LYS A 101 11.40 10.04 -23.92
C LYS A 101 10.58 8.75 -23.85
N LYS A 102 10.78 7.92 -22.81
CA LYS A 102 10.01 6.71 -22.56
C LYS A 102 8.52 7.03 -22.34
N GLU A 103 8.20 7.99 -21.46
CA GLU A 103 6.82 8.45 -21.20
C GLU A 103 6.12 8.87 -22.50
N ASN A 104 6.79 9.66 -23.34
CA ASN A 104 6.24 10.10 -24.63
C ASN A 104 5.96 8.91 -25.58
N MET A 105 6.84 7.91 -25.62
CA MET A 105 6.64 6.73 -26.46
C MET A 105 5.52 5.82 -25.93
N GLU A 106 5.39 5.68 -24.61
CA GLU A 106 4.30 4.93 -23.98
C GLU A 106 2.93 5.58 -24.24
N LEU A 107 2.87 6.91 -24.26
CA LEU A 107 1.66 7.65 -24.64
C LEU A 107 1.24 7.38 -26.10
N ILE A 108 2.20 7.25 -27.02
CA ILE A 108 1.92 6.86 -28.42
C ILE A 108 1.42 5.40 -28.46
N LEU A 109 2.10 4.49 -27.75
CA LEU A 109 1.74 3.07 -27.71
C LEU A 109 0.34 2.81 -27.16
N SER A 110 -0.10 3.58 -26.15
CA SER A 110 -1.47 3.46 -25.62
C SER A 110 -2.56 3.88 -26.60
N ASN A 111 -2.19 4.46 -27.76
CA ASN A 111 -3.10 4.96 -28.79
C ASN A 111 -2.90 4.27 -30.15
N ILE A 112 -2.13 3.17 -30.21
CA ILE A 112 -1.72 2.48 -31.45
C ILE A 112 -2.68 1.36 -31.90
N GLU A 113 -3.59 0.86 -31.04
CA GLU A 113 -4.34 -0.39 -31.29
C GLU A 113 -4.98 -0.51 -32.69
N GLU A 114 -5.44 0.60 -33.30
CA GLU A 114 -5.95 0.63 -34.68
C GLU A 114 -5.30 1.74 -35.54
N ARG A 115 -4.17 2.31 -35.10
CA ARG A 115 -3.56 3.49 -35.72
C ARG A 115 -2.08 3.30 -36.02
N THR A 116 -1.63 3.88 -37.11
CA THR A 116 -0.21 4.12 -37.36
C THR A 116 0.33 5.16 -36.36
N ILE A 117 1.66 5.21 -36.18
CA ILE A 117 2.30 6.21 -35.31
C ILE A 117 1.90 7.65 -35.66
N PRO A 118 1.91 8.10 -36.94
CA PRO A 118 1.42 9.42 -37.32
C PRO A 118 -0.03 9.68 -36.88
N GLU A 119 -0.93 8.74 -37.12
CA GLU A 119 -2.35 8.87 -36.78
C GLU A 119 -2.58 8.90 -35.26
N ALA A 120 -1.81 8.10 -34.50
CA ALA A 120 -1.83 8.12 -33.04
C ALA A 120 -1.38 9.49 -32.50
N ILE A 121 -0.28 10.04 -33.05
CA ILE A 121 0.21 11.38 -32.68
C ILE A 121 -0.83 12.45 -33.02
N GLU A 122 -1.41 12.42 -34.22
CA GLU A 122 -2.43 13.39 -34.64
C GLU A 122 -3.64 13.35 -33.71
N TYR A 123 -4.12 12.16 -33.36
CA TYR A 123 -5.21 12.00 -32.40
C TYR A 123 -4.86 12.56 -31.02
N ILE A 124 -3.68 12.26 -30.50
CA ILE A 124 -3.22 12.79 -29.21
C ILE A 124 -3.21 14.33 -29.23
N LEU A 125 -2.69 14.93 -30.30
CA LEU A 125 -2.62 16.39 -30.44
C LEU A 125 -4.00 17.03 -30.65
N LYS A 126 -4.94 16.33 -31.30
CA LYS A 126 -6.31 16.81 -31.50
C LYS A 126 -7.09 16.87 -30.19
N ASN A 127 -6.86 15.91 -29.28
CA ASN A 127 -7.53 15.82 -27.99
C ASN A 127 -6.78 16.53 -26.85
N ALA A 128 -5.58 17.05 -27.09
CA ALA A 128 -4.84 17.82 -26.10
C ALA A 128 -5.49 19.19 -25.85
N GLU A 129 -5.49 19.64 -24.60
CA GLU A 129 -5.89 21.01 -24.24
C GLU A 129 -5.06 22.05 -25.02
N LYS A 130 -5.70 23.18 -25.35
CA LYS A 130 -5.14 24.21 -26.23
C LYS A 130 -3.77 24.72 -25.74
N ASP A 131 -3.61 24.86 -24.43
CA ASP A 131 -2.38 25.38 -23.81
C ASP A 131 -1.24 24.34 -23.74
N ASN A 132 -1.57 23.05 -23.83
CA ASN A 132 -0.60 21.94 -23.77
C ASN A 132 -0.20 21.41 -25.16
N ARG A 133 -0.99 21.74 -26.20
CA ARG A 133 -0.80 21.21 -27.56
C ARG A 133 0.57 21.53 -28.15
N ASP A 134 1.09 22.75 -27.96
CA ASP A 134 2.40 23.15 -28.49
C ASP A 134 3.56 22.40 -27.82
N LYS A 135 3.47 22.21 -26.51
CA LYS A 135 4.47 21.47 -25.74
C LYS A 135 4.47 19.99 -26.13
N LEU A 136 3.29 19.41 -26.28
CA LEU A 136 3.12 18.02 -26.68
C LEU A 136 3.58 17.79 -28.12
N THR A 137 3.29 18.73 -29.02
CA THR A 137 3.78 18.70 -30.41
C THR A 137 5.29 18.61 -30.45
N LYS A 138 6.00 19.48 -29.72
CA LYS A 138 7.48 19.44 -29.64
C LYS A 138 8.02 18.10 -29.11
N LYS A 139 7.30 17.47 -28.17
CA LYS A 139 7.66 16.18 -27.56
C LYS A 139 7.45 14.99 -28.49
N LEU A 140 6.39 15.01 -29.29
CA LEU A 140 5.96 13.87 -30.12
C LEU A 140 6.47 13.94 -31.57
N HIS A 141 6.74 15.16 -32.08
CA HIS A 141 7.26 15.38 -33.44
C HIS A 141 8.47 14.49 -33.82
N PRO A 142 9.43 14.19 -32.92
CA PRO A 142 10.57 13.32 -33.26
C PRO A 142 10.19 11.88 -33.66
N PHE A 143 8.96 11.44 -33.41
CA PHE A 143 8.49 10.09 -33.71
C PHE A 143 7.62 10.00 -34.97
N ILE A 144 7.18 11.14 -35.53
CA ILE A 144 6.14 11.17 -36.57
C ILE A 144 6.52 10.44 -37.85
N ASN A 145 7.81 10.41 -38.19
CA ASN A 145 8.31 9.80 -39.42
C ASN A 145 8.80 8.35 -39.23
N LYS A 146 8.63 7.76 -38.04
CA LYS A 146 9.13 6.41 -37.76
C LYS A 146 8.10 5.37 -38.17
N ASN A 147 8.57 4.31 -38.82
CA ASN A 147 7.74 3.11 -38.98
C ASN A 147 7.66 2.32 -37.66
N ASN A 148 6.69 1.41 -37.56
CA ASN A 148 6.44 0.63 -36.35
C ASN A 148 7.67 -0.16 -35.88
N ARG A 149 8.48 -0.70 -36.80
CA ARG A 149 9.66 -1.49 -36.45
C ARG A 149 10.75 -0.62 -35.83
N GLU A 150 11.10 0.49 -36.46
CA GLU A 150 12.08 1.46 -35.96
C GLU A 150 11.67 2.00 -34.59
N PHE A 151 10.40 2.38 -34.45
CA PHE A 151 9.85 2.86 -33.20
C PHE A 151 9.97 1.82 -32.08
N MET A 152 9.61 0.56 -32.33
CA MET A 152 9.69 -0.51 -31.33
C MET A 152 11.13 -0.86 -30.96
N VAL A 153 12.07 -0.85 -31.91
CA VAL A 153 13.49 -1.08 -31.64
C VAL A 153 14.04 0.01 -30.72
N GLU A 154 13.74 1.28 -31.02
CA GLU A 154 14.15 2.40 -30.20
C GLU A 154 13.48 2.40 -28.82
N TYR A 155 12.18 2.08 -28.75
CA TYR A 155 11.45 1.96 -27.49
C TYR A 155 12.09 0.92 -26.58
N ASN A 156 12.38 -0.27 -27.11
CA ASN A 156 13.02 -1.34 -26.35
C ASN A 156 14.42 -0.95 -25.86
N SER A 157 15.21 -0.26 -26.70
CA SER A 157 16.53 0.25 -26.30
C SER A 157 16.42 1.27 -25.16
N ILE A 158 15.50 2.25 -25.28
CA ILE A 158 15.27 3.26 -24.24
C ILE A 158 14.79 2.61 -22.95
N CYS A 159 13.88 1.65 -23.02
CA CYS A 159 13.39 0.90 -21.87
C CYS A 159 14.53 0.16 -21.17
N PHE A 160 15.43 -0.49 -21.92
CA PHE A 160 16.59 -1.17 -21.38
C PHE A 160 17.57 -0.20 -20.71
N ASP A 161 17.94 0.89 -21.38
CA ASP A 161 18.88 1.89 -20.86
C ASP A 161 18.31 2.59 -19.62
N HIS A 162 17.02 2.93 -19.65
CA HIS A 162 16.28 3.48 -18.52
C HIS A 162 16.30 2.53 -17.33
N ALA A 163 15.96 1.25 -17.54
CA ALA A 163 15.94 0.24 -16.51
C ALA A 163 17.34 0.02 -15.90
N CYS A 164 18.38 -0.07 -16.74
CA CYS A 164 19.77 -0.24 -16.30
C CYS A 164 20.23 0.93 -15.43
N LEU A 165 20.01 2.17 -15.89
CA LEU A 165 20.42 3.37 -15.17
C LEU A 165 19.61 3.58 -13.89
N ASN A 166 18.30 3.29 -13.94
CA ASN A 166 17.44 3.32 -12.76
C ASN A 166 17.86 2.27 -11.71
N ALA A 167 18.25 1.07 -12.14
CA ALA A 167 18.80 0.03 -11.25
C ALA A 167 20.10 0.51 -10.59
N LYS A 168 21.04 1.10 -11.35
CA LYS A 168 22.30 1.65 -10.82
C LYS A 168 22.09 2.75 -9.79
N GLN A 169 21.23 3.74 -10.07
CA GLN A 169 20.97 4.81 -9.09
C GLN A 169 20.24 4.29 -7.84
N THR A 170 19.39 3.26 -8.00
CA THR A 170 18.70 2.61 -6.88
C THR A 170 19.68 1.82 -6.03
N ALA A 171 20.61 1.09 -6.64
CA ALA A 171 21.68 0.40 -5.92
C ALA A 171 22.54 1.38 -5.10
N LEU A 172 22.89 2.55 -5.66
CA LEU A 172 23.57 3.61 -4.91
C LEU A 172 22.70 4.16 -3.76
N LYS A 173 21.38 4.34 -3.95
CA LYS A 173 20.46 4.73 -2.86
C LYS A 173 20.51 3.72 -1.71
N VAL A 174 20.40 2.43 -2.03
CA VAL A 174 20.46 1.34 -1.04
C VAL A 174 21.80 1.36 -0.33
N TYR A 175 22.91 1.44 -1.07
CA TYR A 175 24.26 1.47 -0.53
C TYR A 175 24.52 2.69 0.37
N MET A 176 24.00 3.86 0.04
CA MET A 176 24.10 5.02 0.93
C MET A 176 23.34 4.80 2.25
N ASN A 177 22.18 4.14 2.20
CA ASN A 177 21.38 3.85 3.39
C ASN A 177 22.00 2.76 4.30
N THR A 178 22.90 1.91 3.79
CA THR A 178 23.55 0.89 4.62
C THR A 178 24.46 1.50 5.69
N PHE A 179 25.02 2.70 5.49
CA PHE A 179 25.84 3.37 6.51
C PHE A 179 25.10 3.55 7.85
N TYR A 180 23.80 3.85 7.78
CA TYR A 180 22.95 3.90 8.97
C TYR A 180 22.59 2.49 9.46
N GLY A 181 22.17 1.60 8.54
CA GLY A 181 21.74 0.24 8.89
C GLY A 181 22.82 -0.57 9.60
N GLU A 182 24.04 -0.54 9.07
CA GLU A 182 25.21 -1.24 9.65
C GLU A 182 25.65 -0.63 10.97
N ALA A 183 25.50 0.68 11.17
CA ALA A 183 25.77 1.30 12.47
C ALA A 183 24.84 0.81 13.58
N GLY A 184 23.62 0.35 13.24
CA GLY A 184 22.66 -0.23 14.18
C GLY A 184 22.72 -1.77 14.28
N ASN A 185 23.46 -2.44 13.40
CA ASN A 185 23.56 -3.89 13.35
C ASN A 185 24.69 -4.39 14.27
N SER A 186 24.35 -5.05 15.38
CA SER A 186 25.35 -5.56 16.35
C SER A 186 26.30 -6.60 15.80
N GLY A 187 25.97 -7.26 14.68
CA GLY A 187 26.86 -8.18 13.97
C GLY A 187 27.79 -7.50 12.96
N SER A 188 27.67 -6.18 12.78
CA SER A 188 28.47 -5.44 11.81
C SER A 188 29.81 -4.99 12.39
N PRO A 189 30.92 -5.05 11.63
CA PRO A 189 32.18 -4.41 12.05
C PRO A 189 32.06 -2.87 12.13
N PHE A 190 31.00 -2.28 11.56
CA PHE A 190 30.72 -0.85 11.61
C PHE A 190 29.71 -0.47 12.71
N PHE A 191 29.37 -1.41 13.60
CA PHE A 191 28.40 -1.18 14.66
C PHE A 191 28.80 -0.01 15.57
N SER A 192 27.88 0.92 15.74
CA SER A 192 28.04 2.06 16.63
C SER A 192 26.67 2.57 17.04
N LEU A 193 26.09 1.95 18.08
CA LEU A 193 24.77 2.32 18.62
C LEU A 193 24.61 3.82 18.92
N PRO A 194 25.60 4.54 19.50
CA PRO A 194 25.49 5.99 19.70
C PRO A 194 25.34 6.78 18.40
N LEU A 195 26.00 6.33 17.33
CA LEU A 195 25.92 6.96 16.01
C LEU A 195 24.53 6.74 15.40
N ALA A 196 24.04 5.50 15.42
CA ALA A 196 22.69 5.16 14.95
C ALA A 196 21.62 5.94 15.73
N GLY A 197 21.72 5.94 17.07
CA GLY A 197 20.84 6.72 17.95
C GLY A 197 20.86 8.21 17.61
N ARG A 198 22.04 8.80 17.37
CA ARG A 198 22.16 10.21 17.00
C ARG A 198 21.51 10.53 15.65
N VAL A 199 21.65 9.66 14.64
CA VAL A 199 20.98 9.82 13.35
C VAL A 199 19.45 9.83 13.55
N THR A 200 18.91 8.88 14.33
CA THR A 200 17.48 8.79 14.60
C THR A 200 16.94 9.99 15.36
N SER A 201 17.62 10.43 16.44
CA SER A 201 17.22 11.62 17.19
C SER A 201 17.29 12.89 16.34
N ALA A 202 18.28 13.00 15.46
CA ALA A 202 18.38 14.12 14.53
C ALA A 202 17.24 14.11 13.50
N GLY A 203 16.83 12.94 13.00
CA GLY A 203 15.64 12.80 12.16
C GLY A 203 14.38 13.28 12.87
N GLN A 204 14.15 12.81 14.09
CA GLN A 204 13.02 13.22 14.93
C GLN A 204 13.01 14.72 15.23
N ARG A 205 14.17 15.34 15.49
CA ARG A 205 14.26 16.79 15.67
C ARG A 205 13.84 17.53 14.40
N ASN A 206 14.38 17.15 13.24
CA ASN A 206 14.15 17.90 12.01
C ASN A 206 12.71 17.74 11.51
N ILE A 207 12.10 16.55 11.62
CA ILE A 207 10.68 16.39 11.25
C ILE A 207 9.79 17.23 12.17
N LYS A 208 10.07 17.30 13.48
CA LYS A 208 9.37 18.18 14.44
C LYS A 208 9.47 19.65 14.05
N LEU A 209 10.67 20.11 13.70
CA LEU A 209 10.87 21.50 13.25
C LEU A 209 10.08 21.82 11.99
N VAL A 210 10.02 20.89 11.03
CA VAL A 210 9.19 21.07 9.82
C VAL A 210 7.70 21.07 10.18
N VAL A 211 7.25 20.16 11.06
CA VAL A 211 5.88 20.11 11.58
C VAL A 211 5.47 21.45 12.20
N ASP A 212 6.31 22.02 13.06
CA ASP A 212 6.03 23.31 13.70
C ASP A 212 6.04 24.44 12.67
N PHE A 213 6.96 24.42 11.71
CA PHE A 213 7.03 25.41 10.64
C PHE A 213 5.77 25.42 9.78
N VAL A 214 5.25 24.25 9.36
CA VAL A 214 4.05 24.17 8.51
C VAL A 214 2.79 24.52 9.28
N LYS A 215 2.69 24.13 10.57
CA LYS A 215 1.57 24.52 11.44
C LYS A 215 1.48 26.03 11.65
N ASN A 216 2.62 26.70 11.81
CA ASN A 216 2.69 28.17 11.90
C ASN A 216 2.36 28.90 10.59
N LYS A 217 2.09 28.16 9.50
CA LYS A 217 1.64 28.65 8.21
C LYS A 217 0.21 28.20 7.90
N ASP A 218 -0.52 27.74 8.91
CA ASP A 218 -1.92 27.28 8.86
C ASP A 218 -2.17 26.03 7.98
N PHE A 219 -1.10 25.33 7.57
CA PHE A 219 -1.24 24.04 6.90
C PHE A 219 -1.64 22.96 7.89
N LYS A 220 -2.65 22.18 7.54
CA LYS A 220 -3.07 21.01 8.32
C LYS A 220 -2.19 19.81 7.96
N ILE A 221 -1.83 19.01 8.96
CA ILE A 221 -1.06 17.78 8.77
C ILE A 221 -2.02 16.60 8.87
N LYS A 222 -2.34 15.97 7.75
CA LYS A 222 -3.21 14.78 7.72
C LYS A 222 -2.46 13.55 8.22
N TYR A 223 -1.21 13.39 7.80
CA TYR A 223 -0.41 12.22 8.12
C TYR A 223 1.09 12.54 8.10
N GLY A 224 1.88 11.80 8.89
CA GLY A 224 3.34 11.88 8.84
C GLY A 224 3.99 10.60 9.34
N ASP A 225 5.03 10.15 8.65
CA ASP A 225 5.89 9.03 9.05
C ASP A 225 7.28 9.54 9.47
N THR A 226 8.31 8.74 9.25
CA THR A 226 9.67 8.96 9.74
C THR A 226 10.38 10.07 8.97
N ASP A 227 10.10 10.17 7.68
CA ASP A 227 10.73 11.08 6.73
C ASP A 227 9.73 11.90 5.89
N SER A 228 8.45 11.53 5.88
CA SER A 228 7.42 12.17 5.06
C SER A 228 6.29 12.83 5.86
N LEU A 229 5.71 13.89 5.29
CA LEU A 229 4.50 14.58 5.75
C LEU A 229 3.50 14.69 4.61
N TYR A 230 2.24 14.39 4.91
CA TYR A 230 1.10 14.66 4.04
C TYR A 230 0.30 15.81 4.60
N LEU A 231 0.28 16.89 3.83
CA LEU A 231 -0.28 18.19 4.20
C LEU A 231 -1.53 18.47 3.38
N VAL A 232 -2.45 19.22 3.98
CA VAL A 232 -3.64 19.77 3.33
C VAL A 232 -3.49 21.28 3.25
N CYS A 233 -3.76 21.85 2.07
CA CYS A 233 -3.71 23.29 1.87
C CYS A 233 -4.81 23.99 2.70
N PRO A 234 -4.55 25.22 3.20
CA PRO A 234 -5.60 26.05 3.78
C PRO A 234 -6.75 26.28 2.80
N GLU A 235 -7.99 26.23 3.30
CA GLU A 235 -9.21 26.38 2.49
C GLU A 235 -9.26 27.71 1.72
N GLU A 236 -8.58 28.73 2.25
CA GLU A 236 -8.46 30.07 1.66
C GLU A 236 -7.94 30.04 0.23
N TYR A 237 -7.03 29.12 -0.11
CA TYR A 237 -6.48 28.99 -1.46
C TYR A 237 -7.52 28.48 -2.47
N PHE A 238 -8.59 27.82 -2.01
CA PHE A 238 -9.62 27.22 -2.86
C PHE A 238 -10.88 28.09 -2.99
N GLN A 239 -10.98 29.22 -2.28
CA GLN A 239 -12.19 30.06 -2.22
C GLN A 239 -12.77 30.41 -3.60
N GLU A 240 -11.94 30.86 -4.53
CA GLU A 240 -12.36 31.21 -5.89
C GLU A 240 -12.92 30.00 -6.64
N CYS A 241 -12.21 28.87 -6.56
CA CYS A 241 -12.59 27.61 -7.22
C CYS A 241 -13.88 27.03 -6.62
N ASN A 242 -13.99 27.02 -5.29
CA ASN A 242 -15.17 26.60 -4.55
C ASN A 242 -16.39 27.46 -4.89
N THR A 243 -16.20 28.79 -4.96
CA THR A 243 -17.26 29.72 -5.32
C THR A 243 -17.73 29.48 -6.76
N ALA A 244 -16.82 29.23 -7.70
CA ALA A 244 -17.15 28.94 -9.08
C ALA A 244 -17.95 27.64 -9.23
N TYR A 245 -17.64 26.62 -8.44
CA TYR A 245 -18.37 25.35 -8.42
C TYR A 245 -19.75 25.49 -7.75
N ASN A 246 -19.82 26.11 -6.57
CA ASN A 246 -21.04 26.21 -5.75
C ASN A 246 -22.08 27.19 -6.31
N ASN A 247 -21.68 28.32 -6.92
CA ASN A 247 -22.60 29.33 -7.44
C ASN A 247 -23.16 28.97 -8.83
N GLY A 248 -23.76 27.78 -8.94
CA GLY A 248 -24.59 27.35 -10.06
C GLY A 248 -23.96 26.36 -11.04
N ASN A 249 -23.09 25.43 -10.59
CA ASN A 249 -22.45 24.42 -11.44
C ASN A 249 -21.77 25.02 -12.69
N ARG A 250 -21.17 26.22 -12.56
CA ARG A 250 -20.54 26.92 -13.71
C ARG A 250 -19.39 26.12 -14.33
N ILE A 251 -18.82 25.19 -13.56
CA ILE A 251 -17.78 24.27 -13.98
C ILE A 251 -18.17 22.84 -13.58
N SER A 252 -17.74 21.85 -14.37
CA SER A 252 -17.92 20.43 -14.03
C SER A 252 -17.09 20.04 -12.81
N LYS A 253 -17.47 18.93 -12.14
CA LYS A 253 -16.71 18.36 -11.00
C LYS A 253 -15.27 18.04 -11.39
N GLU A 254 -15.06 17.48 -12.57
CA GLU A 254 -13.73 17.23 -13.13
C GLU A 254 -12.91 18.52 -13.28
N LYS A 255 -13.50 19.58 -13.83
CA LYS A 255 -12.81 20.87 -13.98
C LYS A 255 -12.48 21.49 -12.62
N TYR A 256 -13.41 21.42 -11.68
CA TYR A 256 -13.19 21.85 -10.29
C TYR A 256 -12.01 21.10 -9.65
N TRP A 257 -12.00 19.77 -9.74
CA TRP A 257 -10.93 18.92 -9.19
C TRP A 257 -9.56 19.18 -9.85
N ASN A 258 -9.53 19.38 -11.17
CA ASN A 258 -8.33 19.78 -11.89
C ASN A 258 -7.74 21.09 -11.37
N GLU A 259 -8.58 22.10 -11.14
CA GLU A 259 -8.13 23.39 -10.62
C GLU A 259 -7.67 23.28 -9.16
N MET A 260 -8.36 22.51 -8.32
CA MET A 260 -7.88 22.24 -6.95
C MET A 260 -6.47 21.63 -6.95
N VAL A 261 -6.22 20.60 -7.77
CA VAL A 261 -4.90 19.97 -7.85
C VAL A 261 -3.83 20.94 -8.33
N LYS A 262 -4.12 21.77 -9.34
CA LYS A 262 -3.19 22.81 -9.83
C LYS A 262 -2.86 23.84 -8.75
N ILE A 263 -3.87 24.30 -7.99
CA ILE A 263 -3.67 25.21 -6.86
C ILE A 263 -2.76 24.56 -5.83
N SER A 264 -3.07 23.32 -5.44
CA SER A 264 -2.31 22.54 -4.46
C SER A 264 -0.84 22.37 -4.86
N MET A 265 -0.59 21.97 -6.11
CA MET A 265 0.77 21.83 -6.67
C MET A 265 1.58 23.12 -6.54
N ARG A 266 0.99 24.26 -6.91
CA ARG A 266 1.64 25.57 -6.84
C ARG A 266 1.94 25.99 -5.39
N VAL A 267 0.93 25.97 -4.53
CA VAL A 267 1.06 26.37 -3.11
C VAL A 267 2.09 25.52 -2.39
N MET A 268 2.10 24.22 -2.66
CA MET A 268 3.03 23.29 -2.04
C MET A 268 4.45 23.43 -2.59
N GLY A 269 4.61 23.79 -3.87
CA GLY A 269 5.91 24.17 -4.43
C GLY A 269 6.52 25.36 -3.71
N GLU A 270 5.73 26.40 -3.44
CA GLU A 270 6.18 27.56 -2.66
C GLU A 270 6.51 27.19 -1.20
N LEU A 271 5.68 26.35 -0.57
CA LEU A 271 5.91 25.88 0.79
C LEU A 271 7.21 25.06 0.88
N HIS A 272 7.43 24.15 -0.07
CA HIS A 272 8.64 23.35 -0.21
C HIS A 272 9.91 24.23 -0.24
N ASP A 273 9.90 25.29 -1.04
CA ASP A 273 11.03 26.20 -1.15
C ASP A 273 11.28 26.98 0.15
N LYS A 274 10.20 27.44 0.80
CA LYS A 274 10.25 28.09 2.12
C LYS A 274 10.82 27.16 3.20
N ILE A 275 10.40 25.89 3.23
CA ILE A 275 10.93 24.87 4.16
C ILE A 275 12.42 24.61 3.91
N ASN A 276 12.83 24.47 2.66
CA ASN A 276 14.23 24.21 2.32
C ASN A 276 15.15 25.38 2.69
N GLU A 277 14.70 26.62 2.50
CA GLU A 277 15.43 27.81 2.99
C GLU A 277 15.46 27.87 4.53
N PHE A 278 14.38 27.49 5.21
CA PHE A 278 14.38 27.36 6.67
C PHE A 278 15.37 26.31 7.17
N LEU A 279 15.37 25.10 6.61
CA LEU A 279 16.29 24.02 6.96
C LEU A 279 17.74 24.38 6.70
N LYS A 280 18.01 25.08 5.59
CA LYS A 280 19.34 25.58 5.24
C LYS A 280 19.86 26.60 6.25
N LYS A 281 18.99 27.49 6.74
CA LYS A 281 19.32 28.46 7.81
C LYS A 281 19.60 27.77 9.14
N ASP A 282 18.77 26.81 9.55
CA ASP A 282 18.95 26.04 10.80
C ASP A 282 20.24 25.22 10.78
N ASN A 283 20.47 24.47 9.69
CA ASN A 283 21.54 23.50 9.60
C ASN A 283 22.84 24.03 9.00
N ARG A 284 22.82 25.24 8.39
CA ARG A 284 23.96 25.85 7.66
C ARG A 284 24.53 24.94 6.56
N SER A 285 23.66 24.13 5.96
CA SER A 285 23.99 23.08 5.00
C SER A 285 22.81 22.86 4.07
N THR A 286 23.09 22.41 2.84
CA THR A 286 22.07 22.07 1.83
C THR A 286 21.87 20.56 1.66
N TYR A 287 22.55 19.73 2.48
CA TYR A 287 22.41 18.27 2.39
C TYR A 287 21.02 17.81 2.84
N LEU A 288 20.54 18.34 3.97
CA LEU A 288 19.19 18.07 4.44
C LEU A 288 18.19 18.96 3.70
N LYS A 289 17.31 18.33 2.94
CA LYS A 289 16.26 19.00 2.17
C LYS A 289 15.02 18.12 2.09
N ILE A 290 13.87 18.76 2.02
CA ILE A 290 12.61 18.12 1.68
C ILE A 290 12.45 18.13 0.16
N ALA A 291 11.75 17.13 -0.36
CA ALA A 291 11.39 16.98 -1.76
C ALA A 291 9.87 16.95 -1.85
N TYR A 292 9.35 17.65 -2.85
CA TYR A 292 7.97 17.50 -3.28
C TYR A 292 7.82 16.17 -4.04
N GLU A 293 6.90 15.30 -3.61
CA GLU A 293 6.66 14.01 -4.27
C GLU A 293 5.44 14.08 -5.20
N GLU A 294 4.26 14.32 -4.62
CA GLU A 294 2.99 14.28 -5.33
C GLU A 294 1.88 15.05 -4.60
N VAL A 295 0.80 15.37 -5.34
CA VAL A 295 -0.53 15.52 -4.75
C VAL A 295 -1.28 14.19 -4.89
N LEU A 296 -1.78 13.64 -3.79
CA LEU A 296 -2.71 12.52 -3.78
C LEU A 296 -4.14 13.04 -3.64
N PHE A 297 -4.96 12.86 -4.67
CA PHE A 297 -6.36 13.29 -4.66
C PHE A 297 -7.17 12.60 -5.77
N PRO A 298 -8.33 11.99 -5.50
CA PRO A 298 -8.77 11.45 -4.20
C PRO A 298 -7.71 10.60 -3.50
N VAL A 299 -7.80 10.54 -2.17
CA VAL A 299 -6.99 9.64 -1.35
C VAL A 299 -7.83 9.06 -0.20
N VAL A 300 -7.55 7.81 0.15
CA VAL A 300 -8.17 7.06 1.24
C VAL A 300 -7.08 6.49 2.15
N PHE A 301 -7.18 6.80 3.44
CA PHE A 301 -6.34 6.24 4.49
C PHE A 301 -7.12 5.14 5.22
N THR A 302 -6.63 3.91 5.13
CA THR A 302 -7.25 2.71 5.78
C THR A 302 -6.54 2.31 7.07
N GLY A 303 -5.41 2.96 7.38
CA GLY A 303 -4.65 2.73 8.59
C GLY A 303 -3.25 3.32 8.53
N LYS A 304 -2.46 3.09 9.58
CA LYS A 304 -1.08 3.56 9.67
C LYS A 304 -0.23 2.94 8.56
N LYS A 305 0.36 3.80 7.72
CA LYS A 305 1.09 3.45 6.48
C LYS A 305 0.24 2.79 5.40
N LYS A 306 -1.07 2.65 5.60
CA LYS A 306 -2.00 1.99 4.69
C LYS A 306 -2.91 3.00 4.00
N TYR A 307 -2.63 3.33 2.75
CA TYR A 307 -3.43 4.30 2.00
C TYR A 307 -3.32 4.07 0.50
N TYR A 308 -4.29 4.59 -0.22
CA TYR A 308 -4.29 4.56 -1.68
C TYR A 308 -4.97 5.80 -2.25
N GLY A 309 -4.65 6.15 -3.49
CA GLY A 309 -5.20 7.32 -4.14
C GLY A 309 -4.75 7.48 -5.58
N ILE A 310 -5.17 8.59 -6.17
CA ILE A 310 -4.72 9.02 -7.49
C ILE A 310 -3.53 9.96 -7.31
N GLN A 311 -2.41 9.66 -7.97
CA GLN A 311 -1.19 10.44 -7.88
C GLN A 311 -1.11 11.48 -9.00
N HIS A 312 -0.91 12.74 -8.62
CA HIS A 312 -0.65 13.85 -9.52
C HIS A 312 0.77 14.38 -9.28
N ILE A 313 1.63 14.28 -10.29
CA ILE A 313 3.05 14.64 -10.18
C ILE A 313 3.36 15.94 -10.91
N LYS A 314 3.08 15.99 -12.21
CA LYS A 314 3.35 17.16 -13.08
C LYS A 314 2.08 17.90 -13.45
N GLU A 315 0.98 17.17 -13.58
CA GLU A 315 -0.32 17.66 -14.01
C GLU A 315 -1.43 16.82 -13.36
N PRO A 316 -2.66 17.36 -13.24
CA PRO A 316 -3.82 16.58 -12.82
C PRO A 316 -4.04 15.37 -13.74
N ASN A 317 -4.50 14.27 -13.16
CA ASN A 317 -4.66 12.98 -13.84
C ASN A 317 -5.77 12.16 -13.17
N PHE A 318 -7.03 12.50 -13.45
CA PHE A 318 -8.19 11.80 -12.88
C PHE A 318 -8.69 10.61 -13.69
N ASN A 319 -7.97 10.24 -14.75
CA ASN A 319 -8.21 9.01 -15.48
C ASN A 319 -6.99 8.06 -15.37
N PRO A 320 -6.58 7.70 -14.13
CA PRO A 320 -5.50 6.75 -14.00
C PRO A 320 -5.97 5.40 -14.54
N ASP A 321 -5.08 4.70 -15.25
CA ASP A 321 -5.24 3.27 -15.50
C ASP A 321 -5.65 2.59 -14.18
N PRO A 322 -6.76 1.84 -14.13
CA PRO A 322 -7.23 1.19 -12.90
C PRO A 322 -6.18 0.31 -12.22
N ASN A 323 -5.17 -0.17 -12.95
CA ASN A 323 -4.05 -0.94 -12.40
C ASN A 323 -2.88 -0.08 -11.89
N LYS A 324 -2.93 1.24 -12.08
CA LYS A 324 -1.88 2.21 -11.71
C LYS A 324 -2.26 3.13 -10.55
N LEU A 325 -3.32 2.82 -9.80
CA LEU A 325 -3.59 3.50 -8.53
C LEU A 325 -2.36 3.46 -7.63
N PHE A 326 -2.13 4.55 -6.91
CA PHE A 326 -1.08 4.61 -5.92
C PHE A 326 -1.52 3.82 -4.68
N ILE A 327 -0.74 2.83 -4.25
CA ILE A 327 -1.09 1.96 -3.13
C ILE A 327 0.11 1.81 -2.20
N ARG A 328 -0.09 2.07 -0.90
CA ARG A 328 0.89 1.92 0.17
C ARG A 328 0.34 0.98 1.23
N ASP A 329 1.00 -0.17 1.40
CA ASP A 329 0.77 -1.21 2.42
C ASP A 329 -0.69 -1.66 2.69
N VAL A 330 -1.66 -1.26 1.86
CA VAL A 330 -3.02 -1.81 1.85
C VAL A 330 -2.91 -3.31 1.57
N ASP A 331 -3.72 -4.12 2.25
CA ASP A 331 -3.54 -5.58 2.27
C ASP A 331 -3.58 -6.26 0.88
N ILE A 332 -4.08 -5.57 -0.15
CA ILE A 332 -4.05 -5.95 -1.57
C ILE A 332 -2.63 -6.11 -2.13
N VAL A 333 -1.62 -5.41 -1.60
CA VAL A 333 -0.23 -5.56 -2.09
C VAL A 333 0.47 -6.82 -1.55
N LYS A 334 -0.15 -7.52 -0.59
CA LYS A 334 0.44 -8.71 0.03
C LYS A 334 0.43 -9.89 -0.94
N ARG A 335 1.63 -10.45 -1.17
CA ARG A 335 1.80 -11.66 -1.99
C ARG A 335 1.12 -12.86 -1.34
N GLY A 336 0.56 -13.75 -2.15
CA GLY A 336 -0.01 -15.03 -1.71
C GLY A 336 -1.51 -15.02 -1.40
N GLN A 337 -2.21 -13.90 -1.63
CA GLN A 337 -3.67 -13.87 -1.61
C GLN A 337 -4.26 -14.41 -2.93
N SER A 338 -5.54 -14.79 -2.92
CA SER A 338 -6.24 -15.29 -4.13
C SER A 338 -6.50 -14.18 -5.13
N LYS A 339 -6.73 -14.50 -6.41
CA LYS A 339 -7.11 -13.47 -7.39
C LYS A 339 -8.46 -12.85 -7.03
N PHE A 340 -9.40 -13.64 -6.50
CA PHE A 340 -10.68 -13.16 -5.97
C PHE A 340 -10.49 -12.04 -4.95
N PHE A 341 -9.57 -12.22 -3.98
CA PHE A 341 -9.22 -11.19 -3.01
C PHE A 341 -8.73 -9.89 -3.65
N HIS A 342 -7.84 -9.99 -4.65
CA HIS A 342 -7.34 -8.80 -5.35
C HIS A 342 -8.40 -8.15 -6.24
N LYS A 343 -9.28 -8.95 -6.85
CA LYS A 343 -10.39 -8.46 -7.69
C LYS A 343 -11.32 -7.57 -6.87
N ILE A 344 -11.83 -8.11 -5.75
CA ILE A 344 -12.71 -7.36 -4.84
C ILE A 344 -12.02 -6.10 -4.31
N GLY A 345 -10.76 -6.23 -3.87
CA GLY A 345 -10.01 -5.09 -3.38
C GLY A 345 -9.80 -3.99 -4.42
N LYS A 346 -9.44 -4.36 -5.65
CA LYS A 346 -9.27 -3.41 -6.76
C LYS A 346 -10.59 -2.77 -7.18
N GLU A 347 -11.69 -3.51 -7.13
CA GLU A 347 -13.03 -3.02 -7.45
C GLU A 347 -13.46 -1.92 -6.46
N ILE A 348 -13.35 -2.17 -5.14
CA ILE A 348 -13.60 -1.16 -4.10
C ILE A 348 -12.76 0.10 -4.35
N MET A 349 -11.46 -0.09 -4.56
CA MET A 349 -10.53 1.03 -4.77
C MET A 349 -10.90 1.83 -6.01
N ARG A 350 -11.17 1.16 -7.14
CA ARG A 350 -11.56 1.80 -8.40
C ARG A 350 -12.82 2.63 -8.23
N GLU A 351 -13.90 2.03 -7.71
CA GLU A 351 -15.19 2.72 -7.52
C GLU A 351 -15.07 3.90 -6.56
N SER A 352 -14.25 3.79 -5.51
CA SER A 352 -14.04 4.88 -4.57
C SER A 352 -13.26 6.07 -5.14
N MET A 353 -12.61 5.90 -6.30
CA MET A 353 -11.73 6.90 -6.92
C MET A 353 -12.37 7.56 -8.16
N GLU A 354 -13.56 7.13 -8.57
CA GLU A 354 -14.29 7.73 -9.70
C GLU A 354 -14.74 9.15 -9.37
N ILE A 355 -14.61 10.07 -10.33
CA ILE A 355 -14.99 11.48 -10.16
C ILE A 355 -16.46 11.60 -9.76
N ASP A 356 -17.35 10.84 -10.39
CA ASP A 356 -18.79 10.93 -10.14
C ASP A 356 -19.28 10.03 -8.99
N ASN A 357 -18.36 9.36 -8.28
CA ASN A 357 -18.74 8.57 -7.12
C ASN A 357 -19.23 9.49 -5.99
N ASN A 358 -20.46 9.21 -5.55
CA ASN A 358 -21.10 9.85 -4.39
C ASN A 358 -21.38 8.84 -3.26
N ARG A 359 -20.95 7.58 -3.41
CA ARG A 359 -21.13 6.52 -2.41
C ARG A 359 -19.97 6.55 -1.40
N THR A 360 -20.28 6.24 -0.14
CA THR A 360 -19.27 6.00 0.90
C THR A 360 -18.57 4.66 0.67
N LEU A 361 -17.38 4.47 1.26
CA LEU A 361 -16.71 3.16 1.24
C LEU A 361 -17.58 2.07 1.87
N TYR A 362 -18.33 2.42 2.92
CA TYR A 362 -19.31 1.54 3.53
C TYR A 362 -20.36 1.06 2.52
N GLN A 363 -20.97 1.97 1.76
CA GLN A 363 -21.97 1.63 0.75
C GLN A 363 -21.40 0.78 -0.41
N ILE A 364 -20.19 1.10 -0.87
CA ILE A 364 -19.50 0.31 -1.91
C ILE A 364 -19.27 -1.12 -1.41
N VAL A 365 -18.74 -1.28 -0.18
CA VAL A 365 -18.51 -2.60 0.41
C VAL A 365 -19.83 -3.35 0.61
N GLU A 366 -20.88 -2.68 1.03
CA GLU A 366 -22.22 -3.26 1.19
C GLU A 366 -22.75 -3.84 -0.13
N GLU A 367 -22.69 -3.06 -1.21
CA GLU A 367 -23.14 -3.46 -2.55
C GLU A 367 -22.32 -4.61 -3.11
N ILE A 368 -20.99 -4.59 -2.92
CA ILE A 368 -20.11 -5.67 -3.33
C ILE A 368 -20.47 -6.98 -2.62
N PHE A 369 -20.74 -6.97 -1.32
CA PHE A 369 -21.16 -8.19 -0.63
C PHE A 369 -22.55 -8.67 -1.06
N LYS A 370 -23.49 -7.76 -1.33
CA LYS A 370 -24.79 -8.11 -1.96
C LYS A 370 -24.58 -8.85 -3.28
N ASN A 371 -23.67 -8.36 -4.12
CA ASN A 371 -23.35 -8.96 -5.41
C ASN A 371 -22.61 -10.30 -5.27
N ILE A 372 -21.65 -10.40 -4.34
CA ILE A 372 -20.93 -11.63 -4.04
C ILE A 372 -21.89 -12.72 -3.56
N VAL A 373 -22.81 -12.43 -2.63
CA VAL A 373 -23.76 -13.44 -2.13
C VAL A 373 -24.65 -13.94 -3.26
N LYS A 374 -25.16 -13.05 -4.12
CA LYS A 374 -25.97 -13.41 -5.30
C LYS A 374 -25.20 -14.28 -6.31
N THR A 375 -23.90 -14.04 -6.49
CA THR A 375 -23.06 -14.71 -7.50
C THR A 375 -22.16 -15.81 -6.93
N SER A 376 -22.25 -16.08 -5.62
CA SER A 376 -21.33 -16.94 -4.88
C SER A 376 -21.19 -18.36 -5.45
N PHE A 377 -22.24 -18.89 -6.10
CA PHE A 377 -22.23 -20.20 -6.75
C PHE A 377 -21.44 -20.27 -8.06
N GLN A 378 -20.94 -19.14 -8.58
CA GLN A 378 -20.28 -19.02 -9.89
C GLN A 378 -18.78 -18.65 -9.81
N ILE A 379 -18.17 -18.66 -8.62
CA ILE A 379 -16.76 -18.27 -8.47
C ILE A 379 -15.86 -19.28 -9.21
N ASP A 380 -15.16 -18.81 -10.24
CA ASP A 380 -14.20 -19.62 -11.01
C ASP A 380 -13.04 -20.08 -10.11
N ILE A 381 -12.68 -21.37 -10.20
CA ILE A 381 -11.51 -21.94 -9.55
C ILE A 381 -10.24 -21.13 -9.79
N ASN A 382 -10.07 -20.57 -10.98
CA ASN A 382 -8.90 -19.78 -11.33
C ASN A 382 -8.79 -18.50 -10.48
N GLU A 383 -9.91 -17.98 -9.97
CA GLU A 383 -9.95 -16.84 -9.05
C GLU A 383 -9.49 -17.23 -7.62
N CYS A 384 -9.64 -18.50 -7.25
CA CYS A 384 -9.31 -19.04 -5.92
C CYS A 384 -7.86 -19.53 -5.78
N ILE A 385 -7.08 -19.53 -6.87
CA ILE A 385 -5.68 -19.98 -6.86
C ILE A 385 -4.82 -19.09 -5.96
N ARG A 386 -4.07 -19.71 -5.06
CA ARG A 386 -3.04 -19.09 -4.21
C ARG A 386 -1.68 -19.68 -4.51
N THR A 387 -0.64 -18.87 -4.37
CA THR A 387 0.76 -19.30 -4.55
C THR A 387 1.43 -19.44 -3.20
N TYR A 388 2.07 -20.59 -2.97
CA TYR A 388 2.81 -20.92 -1.75
C TYR A 388 4.26 -21.20 -2.09
N ALA A 389 5.18 -20.96 -1.15
CA ALA A 389 6.58 -21.35 -1.29
C ALA A 389 6.89 -22.47 -0.31
N TRP A 390 7.49 -23.56 -0.78
CA TRP A 390 7.89 -24.66 0.09
C TRP A 390 9.17 -24.29 0.85
N LYS A 391 9.09 -24.19 2.18
CA LYS A 391 10.24 -23.86 3.04
C LYS A 391 10.26 -24.84 4.21
N PRO A 392 11.05 -25.93 4.15
CA PRO A 392 11.07 -26.98 5.17
C PRO A 392 11.40 -26.45 6.58
N ASP A 393 12.22 -25.39 6.63
CA ASP A 393 12.67 -24.69 7.83
C ASP A 393 11.60 -23.83 8.50
N LYS A 394 10.50 -23.51 7.80
CA LYS A 394 9.41 -22.69 8.34
C LYS A 394 8.25 -23.53 8.81
N ASP A 395 7.67 -23.17 9.96
CA ASP A 395 6.48 -23.85 10.49
C ASP A 395 5.16 -23.41 9.85
N ASN A 396 5.07 -23.58 8.53
CA ASN A 396 3.80 -23.43 7.84
C ASN A 396 3.05 -24.76 7.86
N LYS A 397 2.20 -24.95 8.88
CA LYS A 397 1.45 -26.20 9.09
C LYS A 397 0.64 -26.64 7.87
N SER A 398 -0.06 -25.71 7.20
CA SER A 398 -0.89 -26.08 6.04
C SER A 398 -0.07 -26.59 4.87
N VAL A 399 1.07 -25.95 4.59
CA VAL A 399 1.99 -26.39 3.54
C VAL A 399 2.66 -27.72 3.92
N LYS A 400 3.12 -27.88 5.17
CA LYS A 400 3.73 -29.13 5.65
C LYS A 400 2.78 -30.32 5.52
N CYS A 401 1.53 -30.16 5.96
CA CYS A 401 0.51 -31.21 5.84
C CYS A 401 0.21 -31.54 4.37
N PHE A 402 0.07 -30.52 3.51
CA PHE A 402 -0.14 -30.73 2.08
C PHE A 402 0.99 -31.54 1.43
N ILE A 403 2.26 -31.17 1.69
CA ILE A 403 3.42 -31.89 1.16
C ILE A 403 3.50 -33.32 1.72
N SER A 404 3.20 -33.51 3.00
CA SER A 404 3.19 -34.84 3.63
C SER A 404 2.14 -35.74 2.98
N ARG A 405 0.92 -35.24 2.81
CA ARG A 405 -0.17 -35.96 2.12
C ARG A 405 0.17 -36.31 0.68
N ILE A 406 0.78 -35.39 -0.08
CA ILE A 406 1.21 -35.67 -1.45
C ILE A 406 2.26 -36.78 -1.48
N LYS A 407 3.25 -36.74 -0.58
CA LYS A 407 4.26 -37.80 -0.47
C LYS A 407 3.63 -39.16 -0.12
N SER A 408 2.67 -39.17 0.80
CA SER A 408 1.90 -40.37 1.16
C SER A 408 1.11 -40.92 -0.03
N ASN A 409 0.46 -40.06 -0.82
CA ASN A 409 -0.28 -40.47 -2.02
C ASN A 409 0.66 -40.99 -3.12
N HIS A 410 1.79 -40.32 -3.36
CA HIS A 410 2.84 -40.79 -4.28
C HIS A 410 3.32 -42.20 -3.94
N ALA A 411 3.55 -42.48 -2.65
CA ALA A 411 3.96 -43.80 -2.19
C ALA A 411 2.88 -44.89 -2.40
N ARG A 412 1.59 -44.51 -2.43
CA ARG A 412 0.45 -45.42 -2.69
C ARG A 412 0.19 -45.62 -4.18
N GLU A 413 0.39 -44.59 -5.01
CA GLU A 413 0.11 -44.61 -6.46
C GLU A 413 1.18 -45.35 -7.29
N GLY A 414 2.36 -45.61 -6.73
CA GLY A 414 3.45 -46.37 -7.38
C GLY A 414 3.15 -47.84 -7.74
N LEU A 415 1.88 -48.28 -7.62
CA LEU A 415 1.40 -49.64 -7.90
C LEU A 415 0.42 -49.72 -9.10
N ALA A 416 0.06 -48.60 -9.76
CA ALA A 416 -0.90 -48.59 -10.88
C ALA A 416 -0.46 -47.65 -12.03
N PRO A 417 -0.82 -47.92 -13.30
CA PRO A 417 -0.36 -47.17 -14.47
C PRO A 417 -1.20 -45.90 -14.71
N VAL A 418 -1.39 -45.08 -13.69
CA VAL A 418 -2.15 -43.82 -13.77
C VAL A 418 -1.15 -42.66 -13.83
N PRO A 419 -1.35 -41.63 -14.69
CA PRO A 419 -0.46 -40.47 -14.71
C PRO A 419 -0.43 -39.79 -13.34
N TYR A 420 0.77 -39.58 -12.78
CA TYR A 420 0.98 -38.92 -11.50
C TYR A 420 0.12 -37.66 -11.39
N LEU A 421 -0.86 -37.68 -10.48
CA LEU A 421 -1.79 -36.56 -10.32
C LEU A 421 -1.16 -35.39 -9.55
N TYR A 422 -0.03 -35.66 -8.89
CA TYR A 422 0.65 -34.77 -7.98
C TYR A 422 2.12 -34.64 -8.38
N ASN A 423 2.67 -33.44 -8.33
CA ASN A 423 4.12 -33.21 -8.39
C ASN A 423 4.59 -32.72 -7.02
N ILE A 424 5.67 -33.28 -6.48
CA ILE A 424 6.23 -32.81 -5.20
C ILE A 424 7.13 -31.59 -5.50
N PRO A 425 6.82 -30.39 -4.97
CA PRO A 425 7.64 -29.22 -5.19
C PRO A 425 8.97 -29.31 -4.43
N GLU A 426 10.04 -28.81 -5.05
CA GLU A 426 11.37 -28.77 -4.45
C GLU A 426 11.46 -27.71 -3.34
N PRO A 427 12.38 -27.85 -2.36
CA PRO A 427 12.62 -26.82 -1.36
C PRO A 427 12.89 -25.46 -2.03
N ARG A 428 12.19 -24.43 -1.56
CA ARG A 428 12.16 -23.03 -2.04
C ARG A 428 11.40 -22.81 -3.35
N GLU A 429 10.84 -23.86 -3.96
CA GLU A 429 9.97 -23.73 -5.12
C GLU A 429 8.61 -23.13 -4.74
N CYS A 430 8.04 -22.35 -5.66
CA CYS A 430 6.68 -21.82 -5.53
C CYS A 430 5.69 -22.72 -6.28
N PHE A 431 4.60 -23.10 -5.62
CA PHE A 431 3.54 -23.93 -6.20
C PHE A 431 2.15 -23.30 -5.98
N LYS A 432 1.17 -23.70 -6.80
CA LYS A 432 -0.19 -23.13 -6.82
C LYS A 432 -1.19 -24.11 -6.22
N CYS A 433 -2.04 -23.65 -5.30
CA CYS A 433 -3.08 -24.46 -4.67
C CYS A 433 -4.40 -23.70 -4.49
N VAL A 434 -5.48 -24.46 -4.34
CA VAL A 434 -6.84 -24.02 -3.98
C VAL A 434 -7.27 -24.71 -2.69
N VAL A 435 -8.11 -24.08 -1.88
CA VAL A 435 -8.71 -24.70 -0.69
C VAL A 435 -10.08 -25.24 -1.06
N VAL A 436 -10.28 -26.54 -0.89
CA VAL A 436 -11.53 -27.25 -1.18
C VAL A 436 -12.34 -27.50 0.08
N GLU A 437 -13.63 -27.74 -0.09
CA GLU A 437 -14.51 -28.22 0.98
C GLU A 437 -13.99 -29.57 1.49
N ARG A 438 -14.18 -29.79 2.78
CA ARG A 438 -13.88 -31.08 3.40
C ARG A 438 -15.00 -32.05 3.08
N GLU A 439 -14.65 -33.27 2.71
CA GLU A 439 -15.63 -34.35 2.64
C GLU A 439 -16.21 -34.60 4.03
N ASP A 440 -17.54 -34.67 4.10
CA ASP A 440 -18.25 -35.02 5.33
C ASP A 440 -17.87 -36.45 5.72
N ARG A 441 -17.21 -36.63 6.86
CA ARG A 441 -17.03 -37.95 7.46
C ARG A 441 -18.15 -38.23 8.43
N TYR A 442 -18.61 -39.46 8.34
CA TYR A 442 -19.56 -40.02 9.27
C TYR A 442 -18.81 -41.04 10.13
N ASP A 443 -19.11 -41.08 11.42
CA ASP A 443 -18.63 -42.17 12.25
C ASP A 443 -19.29 -43.50 11.83
N GLU A 444 -18.88 -44.58 12.47
CA GLU A 444 -19.45 -45.93 12.28
C GLU A 444 -20.97 -45.99 12.51
N TYR A 445 -21.56 -44.98 13.17
CA TYR A 445 -22.99 -44.84 13.44
C TYR A 445 -23.71 -43.91 12.46
N ARG A 446 -23.07 -43.54 11.33
CA ARG A 446 -23.59 -42.58 10.33
C ARG A 446 -23.91 -41.20 10.92
N LYS A 447 -23.31 -40.83 12.05
CA LYS A 447 -23.44 -39.48 12.59
C LYS A 447 -22.37 -38.59 11.96
N LYS A 448 -22.79 -37.45 11.41
CA LYS A 448 -21.87 -36.47 10.82
C LYS A 448 -20.90 -35.99 11.90
N ILE A 449 -19.61 -36.21 11.70
CA ILE A 449 -18.58 -35.79 12.65
C ILE A 449 -18.51 -34.25 12.61
N SER A 450 -18.97 -33.58 13.68
CA SER A 450 -18.95 -32.12 13.76
C SER A 450 -17.56 -31.63 14.18
N TRP A 451 -16.93 -30.81 13.34
CA TRP A 451 -15.64 -30.20 13.66
C TRP A 451 -15.83 -28.86 14.37
N LYS A 452 -15.32 -28.69 15.59
CA LYS A 452 -15.16 -27.37 16.23
C LYS A 452 -13.70 -26.94 16.13
N VAL A 453 -13.46 -25.72 15.64
CA VAL A 453 -12.11 -25.13 15.62
C VAL A 453 -11.74 -24.79 17.06
N GLY A 454 -10.82 -25.56 17.65
CA GLY A 454 -10.28 -25.30 19.00
C GLY A 454 -10.39 -26.46 19.98
N ASP A 455 -11.11 -27.53 19.64
CA ASP A 455 -11.11 -28.73 20.48
C ASP A 455 -9.76 -29.44 20.34
N GLN A 456 -8.97 -29.44 21.42
CA GLN A 456 -7.85 -30.35 21.61
C GLN A 456 -8.40 -31.77 21.78
N LEU A 457 -9.00 -32.33 20.74
CA LEU A 457 -9.24 -33.76 20.67
C LEU A 457 -7.92 -34.43 20.32
N SER A 458 -7.57 -35.42 21.13
CA SER A 458 -6.32 -36.19 21.12
C SER A 458 -5.75 -36.38 19.72
N GLN A 459 -4.47 -36.03 19.58
CA GLN A 459 -3.61 -36.19 18.40
C GLN A 459 -3.58 -37.61 17.80
N ASP A 460 -4.25 -38.58 18.42
CA ASP A 460 -4.09 -40.02 18.15
C ASP A 460 -5.16 -40.62 17.23
N GLN A 461 -6.18 -39.86 16.79
CA GLN A 461 -7.23 -40.36 15.88
C GLN A 461 -7.43 -39.56 14.58
N ILE A 462 -6.66 -38.49 14.36
CA ILE A 462 -6.71 -37.71 13.12
C ILE A 462 -5.35 -37.83 12.45
N SER A 463 -5.31 -38.36 11.23
CA SER A 463 -4.09 -38.29 10.43
C SER A 463 -3.74 -36.80 10.23
N PHE A 464 -2.50 -36.41 10.55
CA PHE A 464 -2.00 -35.04 10.41
C PHE A 464 -2.20 -34.47 8.98
N ASP A 465 -2.42 -35.36 8.01
CA ASP A 465 -2.70 -35.11 6.59
C ASP A 465 -4.10 -34.55 6.30
N ASP A 466 -5.08 -34.74 7.21
CA ASP A 466 -6.49 -34.38 7.02
C ASP A 466 -6.88 -32.98 7.54
N MET A 467 -5.97 -32.30 8.26
CA MET A 467 -6.26 -31.01 8.90
C MET A 467 -6.37 -29.83 7.91
N TYR A 468 -5.87 -29.98 6.67
CA TYR A 468 -5.79 -28.90 5.67
C TYR A 468 -6.24 -29.32 4.27
N SER A 469 -7.31 -28.71 3.76
CA SER A 469 -7.96 -29.03 2.49
C SER A 469 -7.37 -28.30 1.27
N MET A 470 -6.04 -28.12 1.24
CA MET A 470 -5.36 -27.55 0.06
C MET A 470 -5.28 -28.58 -1.07
N GLU A 471 -5.43 -28.21 -2.32
CA GLU A 471 -5.39 -29.12 -3.47
C GLU A 471 -4.79 -28.44 -4.71
N TYR A 472 -4.19 -29.21 -5.63
CA TYR A 472 -3.73 -28.64 -6.91
C TYR A 472 -4.92 -28.25 -7.80
N PRO A 473 -4.89 -27.09 -8.49
CA PRO A 473 -6.00 -26.66 -9.35
C PRO A 473 -6.42 -27.71 -10.39
N ASP A 474 -5.46 -28.41 -10.99
CA ASP A 474 -5.73 -29.43 -12.01
C ASP A 474 -6.39 -30.68 -11.41
N VAL A 475 -6.02 -31.04 -10.18
CA VAL A 475 -6.66 -32.13 -9.42
C VAL A 475 -8.10 -31.76 -9.07
N VAL A 476 -8.34 -30.54 -8.61
CA VAL A 476 -9.70 -30.05 -8.30
C VAL A 476 -10.58 -30.10 -9.54
N LYS A 477 -10.07 -29.67 -10.71
CA LYS A 477 -10.80 -29.74 -11.99
C LYS A 477 -11.08 -31.17 -12.41
N LYS A 478 -10.08 -32.05 -12.35
CA LYS A 478 -10.21 -33.46 -12.78
C LYS A 478 -11.17 -34.25 -11.89
N LEU A 479 -11.14 -34.02 -10.59
CA LEU A 479 -11.95 -34.72 -9.59
C LEU A 479 -13.25 -33.98 -9.23
N ASN A 480 -13.53 -32.86 -9.90
CA ASN A 480 -14.70 -32.00 -9.65
C ASN A 480 -14.90 -31.67 -8.15
N LYS A 481 -13.82 -31.37 -7.43
CA LYS A 481 -13.88 -31.06 -6.00
C LYS A 481 -14.49 -29.68 -5.78
N LYS A 482 -15.38 -29.56 -4.79
CA LYS A 482 -16.04 -28.29 -4.44
C LYS A 482 -15.10 -27.36 -3.68
N ILE A 483 -15.11 -26.06 -4.00
CA ILE A 483 -14.24 -25.05 -3.38
C ILE A 483 -14.84 -24.56 -2.06
N ASP A 484 -14.02 -24.39 -1.02
CA ASP A 484 -14.46 -23.81 0.25
C ASP A 484 -14.53 -22.28 0.12
N ILE A 485 -15.67 -21.76 -0.34
CA ILE A 485 -15.89 -20.32 -0.51
C ILE A 485 -15.77 -19.56 0.82
N ASN A 486 -16.20 -20.17 1.94
CA ASN A 486 -16.15 -19.54 3.26
C ASN A 486 -14.71 -19.24 3.70
N TYR A 487 -13.78 -20.12 3.36
CA TYR A 487 -12.34 -19.90 3.59
C TYR A 487 -11.86 -18.60 2.91
N TYR A 488 -12.22 -18.40 1.64
CA TYR A 488 -11.80 -17.22 0.88
C TYR A 488 -12.52 -15.96 1.35
N LEU A 489 -13.82 -16.04 1.65
CA LEU A 489 -14.60 -14.94 2.21
C LEU A 489 -13.99 -14.43 3.52
N LYS A 490 -13.43 -15.28 4.38
CA LYS A 490 -12.77 -14.84 5.62
C LYS A 490 -11.66 -13.81 5.37
N SER A 491 -10.85 -14.01 4.32
CA SER A 491 -9.78 -13.07 3.96
C SER A 491 -10.35 -11.78 3.37
N VAL A 492 -11.38 -11.89 2.53
CA VAL A 492 -12.07 -10.73 1.92
C VAL A 492 -12.76 -9.89 2.98
N VAL A 493 -13.40 -10.50 3.99
CA VAL A 493 -14.00 -9.79 5.13
C VAL A 493 -12.96 -8.93 5.85
N GLY A 494 -11.78 -9.46 6.14
CA GLY A 494 -10.71 -8.70 6.78
C GLY A 494 -10.24 -7.51 5.94
N LEU A 495 -10.14 -7.70 4.61
CA LEU A 495 -9.82 -6.63 3.67
C LEU A 495 -10.92 -5.56 3.61
N CYS A 496 -12.17 -5.95 3.45
CA CYS A 496 -13.30 -5.03 3.36
C CYS A 496 -13.50 -4.26 4.68
N ALA A 497 -13.34 -4.92 5.81
CA ALA A 497 -13.36 -4.28 7.13
C ALA A 497 -12.30 -3.16 7.21
N ARG A 498 -11.12 -3.37 6.62
CA ARG A 498 -10.05 -2.37 6.60
C ARG A 498 -10.40 -1.12 5.79
N PHE A 499 -11.32 -1.20 4.83
CA PHE A 499 -11.80 -0.04 4.08
C PHE A 499 -12.84 0.77 4.86
N ILE A 500 -13.58 0.14 5.77
CA ILE A 500 -14.74 0.77 6.44
C ILE A 500 -14.51 0.99 7.93
N ASN A 501 -13.44 0.48 8.53
CA ASN A 501 -13.22 0.54 9.99
C ASN A 501 -13.12 1.97 10.54
N SER A 502 -12.84 2.97 9.70
CA SER A 502 -12.83 4.37 10.11
C SER A 502 -14.21 5.03 10.12
N ASP A 503 -15.25 4.34 9.64
CA ASP A 503 -16.63 4.83 9.64
C ASP A 503 -17.14 5.00 11.09
N GLU A 504 -17.97 6.02 11.31
CA GLU A 504 -18.53 6.35 12.63
C GLU A 504 -19.26 5.16 13.27
N CYS A 505 -19.85 4.27 12.46
CA CYS A 505 -20.56 3.09 12.94
C CYS A 505 -19.66 2.10 13.71
N PHE A 506 -18.34 2.15 13.51
CA PHE A 506 -17.39 1.20 14.11
C PHE A 506 -16.45 1.83 15.13
N GLU A 507 -16.66 3.11 15.47
CA GLU A 507 -15.82 3.83 16.42
C GLU A 507 -15.69 3.06 17.75
N ALA A 508 -14.44 2.87 18.19
CA ALA A 508 -14.19 2.26 19.49
C ALA A 508 -14.76 3.16 20.62
N PRO A 509 -15.49 2.58 21.59
CA PRO A 509 -16.01 3.32 22.73
C PRO A 509 -14.90 4.05 23.49
N THR A 510 -15.17 5.28 23.91
CA THR A 510 -14.19 6.11 24.64
C THR A 510 -13.91 5.60 26.06
N ASP A 511 -14.80 4.77 26.59
CA ASP A 511 -14.81 4.19 27.92
C ASP A 511 -14.35 2.71 27.96
N ASP A 512 -13.84 2.17 26.85
CA ASP A 512 -13.31 0.80 26.80
C ASP A 512 -12.12 0.66 27.77
N GLU A 513 -12.25 -0.22 28.77
CA GLU A 513 -11.24 -0.48 29.81
C GLU A 513 -9.85 -0.81 29.23
N SER A 514 -9.80 -1.38 28.02
CA SER A 514 -8.55 -1.71 27.33
C SER A 514 -7.81 -0.49 26.76
N LEU A 515 -8.46 0.67 26.68
CA LEU A 515 -7.90 1.94 26.21
C LEU A 515 -7.46 2.87 27.35
N ILE A 516 -8.16 2.84 28.49
CA ILE A 516 -7.97 3.78 29.62
C ILE A 516 -6.53 3.80 30.15
N ASN A 517 -5.84 2.66 30.13
CA ASN A 517 -4.48 2.52 30.68
C ASN A 517 -3.35 2.83 29.68
N ILE A 518 -3.65 3.22 28.43
CA ILE A 518 -2.64 3.44 27.40
C ILE A 518 -2.28 4.92 27.29
N THR A 519 -1.15 5.31 27.89
CA THR A 519 -0.66 6.71 27.88
C THR A 519 0.13 7.10 26.64
N ALA A 520 0.71 6.12 25.93
CA ALA A 520 1.51 6.38 24.73
C ALA A 520 0.60 6.56 23.49
N PRO A 521 0.60 7.72 22.81
CA PRO A 521 -0.34 8.00 21.71
C PRO A 521 -0.27 6.98 20.57
N ASP A 522 0.94 6.56 20.18
CA ASP A 522 1.14 5.56 19.12
C ASP A 522 0.54 4.19 19.48
N LYS A 523 0.61 3.81 20.77
CA LYS A 523 0.03 2.53 21.26
C LYS A 523 -1.49 2.63 21.35
N LEU A 524 -2.01 3.77 21.83
CA LEU A 524 -3.44 4.03 21.94
C LEU A 524 -4.10 3.96 20.56
N TRP A 525 -3.50 4.63 19.58
CA TRP A 525 -3.96 4.57 18.19
C TRP A 525 -4.03 3.14 17.65
N THR A 526 -2.98 2.36 17.88
CA THR A 526 -2.90 0.97 17.39
C THR A 526 -4.01 0.12 18.00
N LYS A 527 -4.26 0.30 19.30
CA LYS A 527 -5.31 -0.44 20.00
C LYS A 527 -6.71 -0.04 19.52
N LYS A 528 -6.97 1.26 19.33
CA LYS A 528 -8.23 1.77 18.78
C LYS A 528 -8.50 1.22 17.37
N ASP A 529 -7.51 1.26 16.49
CA ASP A 529 -7.59 0.69 15.14
C ASP A 529 -7.90 -0.82 15.13
N GLU A 530 -7.31 -1.59 16.04
CA GLU A 530 -7.60 -3.02 16.20
C GLU A 530 -9.05 -3.29 16.63
N LEU A 531 -9.61 -2.48 17.54
CA LEU A 531 -10.99 -2.62 18.01
C LEU A 531 -11.99 -2.28 16.89
N GLU A 532 -11.78 -1.16 16.21
CA GLU A 532 -12.59 -0.71 15.08
C GLU A 532 -12.57 -1.74 13.94
N GLN A 533 -11.40 -2.29 13.61
CA GLN A 533 -11.26 -3.38 12.63
C GLN A 533 -12.09 -4.60 13.03
N LYS A 534 -12.05 -5.02 14.30
CA LYS A 534 -12.82 -6.18 14.77
C LYS A 534 -14.33 -5.92 14.72
N SER A 535 -14.75 -4.70 15.07
CA SER A 535 -16.15 -4.27 14.98
C SER A 535 -16.65 -4.36 13.54
N ALA A 536 -15.90 -3.78 12.59
CA ALA A 536 -16.20 -3.85 11.16
C ALA A 536 -16.22 -5.28 10.62
N GLU A 537 -15.27 -6.14 11.01
CA GLU A 537 -15.29 -7.56 10.62
C GLU A 537 -16.52 -8.29 11.17
N GLY A 538 -16.90 -8.02 12.43
CA GLY A 538 -18.09 -8.59 13.05
C GLY A 538 -19.37 -8.20 12.33
N TRP A 539 -19.49 -6.91 11.98
CA TRP A 539 -20.62 -6.39 11.21
C TRP A 539 -20.71 -7.03 9.82
N ILE A 540 -19.62 -7.08 9.05
CA ILE A 540 -19.63 -7.71 7.72
C ILE A 540 -20.04 -9.19 7.81
N ARG A 541 -19.53 -9.94 8.80
CA ARG A 541 -19.92 -11.34 9.00
C ARG A 541 -21.41 -11.49 9.27
N LYS A 542 -21.98 -10.62 10.11
CA LYS A 542 -23.42 -10.59 10.38
C LYS A 542 -24.20 -10.24 9.12
N TYR A 543 -23.76 -9.23 8.38
CA TYR A 543 -24.39 -8.78 7.14
C TYR A 543 -24.44 -9.88 6.08
N ILE A 544 -23.33 -10.60 5.85
CA ILE A 544 -23.29 -11.75 4.94
C ILE A 544 -24.26 -12.84 5.39
N LYS A 545 -24.31 -13.13 6.70
CA LYS A 545 -25.23 -14.13 7.26
C LYS A 545 -26.69 -13.72 7.02
N ASP A 546 -27.04 -12.47 7.30
CA ASP A 546 -28.39 -11.95 7.11
C ASP A 546 -28.82 -11.99 5.64
N LEU A 547 -27.91 -11.68 4.71
CA LEU A 547 -28.16 -11.81 3.26
C LEU A 547 -28.38 -13.26 2.82
N CYS A 548 -27.67 -14.23 3.41
CA CYS A 548 -27.83 -15.65 3.09
C CYS A 548 -29.11 -16.25 3.70
N ASP A 549 -29.56 -15.72 4.84
CA ASP A 549 -30.72 -16.22 5.58
C ASP A 549 -32.03 -15.55 5.15
N ALA A 550 -32.00 -14.35 4.57
CA ALA A 550 -33.21 -13.63 4.13
C ALA A 550 -34.08 -14.41 3.13
N PRO A 551 -33.55 -15.02 2.04
CA PRO A 551 -34.37 -15.81 1.11
C PRO A 551 -35.05 -17.02 1.78
N LYS A 552 -34.37 -17.65 2.76
CA LYS A 552 -34.91 -18.82 3.48
C LYS A 552 -36.05 -18.44 4.42
N LYS A 553 -36.01 -17.23 4.99
CA LYS A 553 -37.11 -16.71 5.81
C LYS A 553 -38.33 -16.41 4.96
N ASP A 554 -38.13 -15.82 3.78
CA ASP A 554 -39.23 -15.54 2.86
C ASP A 554 -39.87 -16.83 2.33
N GLU A 555 -39.07 -17.85 1.99
CA GLU A 555 -39.58 -19.19 1.64
C GLU A 555 -40.34 -19.85 2.79
N ALA A 556 -39.84 -19.75 4.03
CA ALA A 556 -40.51 -20.29 5.20
C ALA A 556 -41.85 -19.57 5.50
N ILE A 557 -41.90 -18.25 5.35
CA ILE A 557 -43.11 -17.44 5.51
C ILE A 557 -44.12 -17.79 4.41
N ILE A 558 -43.69 -17.85 3.14
CA ILE A 558 -44.54 -18.24 2.00
C ILE A 558 -45.08 -19.66 2.22
N SER A 559 -44.25 -20.61 2.67
CA SER A 559 -44.67 -21.98 2.97
C SER A 559 -45.68 -22.04 4.13
N HIS A 560 -45.50 -21.23 5.19
CA HIS A 560 -46.44 -21.14 6.30
C HIS A 560 -47.79 -20.56 5.86
N LEU A 561 -47.77 -19.45 5.10
CA LEU A 561 -48.96 -18.81 4.54
C LEU A 561 -49.72 -19.75 3.59
N TRP A 562 -49.00 -20.53 2.77
CA TRP A 562 -49.60 -21.56 1.92
C TRP A 562 -50.24 -22.69 2.73
N LYS A 563 -49.59 -23.15 3.80
CA LYS A 563 -50.11 -24.21 4.66
C LYS A 563 -51.36 -23.76 5.43
N ASP A 564 -51.38 -22.51 5.90
CA ASP A 564 -52.53 -21.91 6.56
C ASP A 564 -53.70 -21.71 5.59
N ALA A 565 -53.42 -21.25 4.36
CA ALA A 565 -54.43 -21.12 3.30
C ALA A 565 -55.04 -22.49 2.91
N THR A 566 -54.21 -23.54 2.83
CA THR A 566 -54.66 -24.91 2.52
C THR A 566 -55.52 -25.48 3.64
N THR A 567 -55.10 -25.30 4.90
CA THR A 567 -55.84 -25.75 6.09
C THR A 567 -57.20 -25.02 6.22
N HIS A 568 -57.24 -23.74 5.85
CA HIS A 568 -58.48 -22.96 5.84
C HIS A 568 -59.43 -23.40 4.72
N ALA A 569 -58.91 -23.67 3.51
CA ALA A 569 -59.69 -24.20 2.40
C ALA A 569 -60.26 -25.60 2.71
N GLU A 570 -59.46 -26.48 3.33
CA GLU A 570 -59.91 -27.82 3.77
C GLU A 570 -61.04 -27.73 4.81
N LYS A 571 -60.99 -26.75 5.73
CA LYS A 571 -62.07 -26.51 6.69
C LYS A 571 -63.35 -26.02 6.04
N ILE A 572 -63.26 -25.16 5.02
CA ILE A 572 -64.44 -24.67 4.27
C ILE A 572 -65.05 -25.78 3.41
N CYS A 573 -64.24 -26.67 2.83
CA CYS A 573 -64.73 -27.80 2.05
C CYS A 573 -65.28 -28.96 2.91
N SER A 574 -65.00 -28.98 4.21
CA SER A 574 -65.47 -30.00 5.16
C SER A 574 -66.68 -29.57 6.00
N SER A 575 -67.16 -28.34 5.81
CA SER A 575 -68.40 -27.77 6.37
C SER A 575 -69.45 -27.65 5.28
#